data_AF-A0A2V7T262-F1
#
_entry.id   AF-A0A2V7T262-F1
#
_cell.length_a   1.000
_cell.length_b   1.000
_cell.length_c   1.000
_cell.angle_alpha   90.00
_cell.angle_beta   90.00
_cell.angle_gamma   90.00
#
_symmetry.space_group_name_H-M   'P 1'
#
loop_
_entity.id
_entity.type
_entity.pdbx_description
1 polymer ?
#
loop_
_entity_poly.entity_id
_entity_poly.type
_entity_poly.pdbx_seq_one_letter_code
_entity_poly.pdbx_strand_id
1 'polypeptide(L)'
;MARLSMHPLRWALGALVMSLLGAAPQAAHAQQGEPLAIVVNRSNPLSEISFSDLRRVFRGQRSRWSNGRRVTLVMRDHGAPERSAILQSLYGVAEEDYRRTYLQAVFSGEATDAPKTLTSSYGVLRFVYNVPGAIGYLRARDVDTTVKMLRVDGRLPGEPGYRLGVRTQ
;
A
#
# COMPACT_ATOMS: atom_id res chain seq x y z
N MET A 1 41.48 -51.33 54.38
CA MET A 1 41.00 -50.31 55.34
C MET A 1 41.87 -49.07 55.24
N ALA A 2 41.28 -47.88 55.40
CA ALA A 2 41.92 -46.56 55.48
C ALA A 2 42.39 -45.98 54.13
N ARG A 3 42.34 -44.67 53.84
CA ARG A 3 41.77 -43.43 54.43
C ARG A 3 41.95 -42.38 53.29
N LEU A 4 40.92 -41.59 52.99
CA LEU A 4 40.90 -40.12 53.16
C LEU A 4 42.04 -39.30 52.51
N SER A 5 41.61 -38.44 51.57
CA SER A 5 42.02 -37.06 51.29
C SER A 5 43.49 -36.66 51.25
N MET A 6 43.90 -35.98 50.17
CA MET A 6 44.07 -34.50 50.10
C MET A 6 44.69 -34.08 48.75
N HIS A 7 44.26 -32.91 48.25
CA HIS A 7 44.70 -32.16 47.04
C HIS A 7 46.19 -31.73 47.13
N PRO A 8 46.91 -31.17 46.11
CA PRO A 8 46.45 -30.21 45.09
C PRO A 8 47.24 -30.13 43.74
N LEU A 9 46.93 -29.08 42.96
CA LEU A 9 47.85 -28.23 42.16
C LEU A 9 47.68 -28.16 40.61
N ARG A 10 46.78 -27.24 40.23
CA ARG A 10 46.81 -26.25 39.13
C ARG A 10 48.00 -26.25 38.16
N TRP A 11 47.76 -26.46 36.85
CA TRP A 11 48.49 -25.86 35.71
C TRP A 11 47.51 -25.80 34.51
N ALA A 12 46.90 -24.65 34.20
CA ALA A 12 47.38 -23.59 33.31
C ALA A 12 47.03 -23.83 31.82
N LEU A 13 46.29 -22.84 31.27
CA LEU A 13 46.16 -22.40 29.88
C LEU A 13 45.66 -23.37 28.80
N GLY A 14 44.44 -23.10 28.33
CA GLY A 14 44.02 -23.34 26.95
C GLY A 14 43.29 -22.11 26.44
N ALA A 15 43.92 -21.35 25.54
CA ALA A 15 43.38 -20.12 24.96
C ALA A 15 42.13 -20.42 24.11
N LEU A 16 40.99 -19.81 24.47
CA LEU A 16 39.76 -19.88 23.71
C LEU A 16 39.85 -18.93 22.51
N VAL A 17 40.11 -19.47 21.32
CA VAL A 17 39.99 -18.72 20.07
C VAL A 17 38.50 -18.50 19.80
N MET A 18 37.99 -17.31 20.13
CA MET A 18 36.67 -16.87 19.69
C MET A 18 36.71 -16.57 18.19
N SER A 19 36.24 -17.51 17.38
CA SER A 19 35.92 -17.26 15.97
C SER A 19 34.70 -16.34 15.89
N LEU A 20 34.93 -15.04 15.67
CA LEU A 20 33.90 -14.08 15.27
C LEU A 20 33.39 -14.44 13.87
N LEU A 21 32.31 -15.21 13.82
CA LEU A 21 31.55 -15.46 12.60
C LEU A 21 30.85 -14.15 12.23
N GLY A 22 31.39 -13.44 11.24
CA GLY A 22 30.81 -12.22 10.70
C GLY A 22 29.41 -12.49 10.14
N ALA A 23 28.37 -12.14 10.88
CA ALA A 23 27.02 -12.07 10.37
C ALA A 23 26.94 -10.88 9.40
N ALA A 24 27.05 -11.14 8.10
CA ALA A 24 26.69 -10.14 7.09
C ALA A 24 25.21 -9.77 7.30
N PRO A 25 24.84 -8.48 7.33
CA PRO A 25 23.45 -8.09 7.37
C PRO A 25 22.80 -8.58 6.07
N GLN A 26 21.98 -9.61 6.17
CA GLN A 26 21.06 -9.95 5.09
C GLN A 26 20.14 -8.74 4.94
N ALA A 27 20.36 -7.95 3.89
CA ALA A 27 19.40 -6.96 3.46
C ALA A 27 18.08 -7.71 3.27
N ALA A 28 17.12 -7.49 4.16
CA ALA A 28 15.79 -8.03 4.02
C ALA A 28 15.26 -7.50 2.69
N HIS A 29 15.23 -8.36 1.67
CA HIS A 29 14.46 -8.11 0.47
C HIS A 29 13.00 -8.03 0.95
N ALA A 30 12.53 -6.82 1.25
CA ALA A 30 11.11 -6.56 1.44
C ALA A 30 10.42 -7.21 0.24
N GLN A 31 9.55 -8.19 0.50
CA GLN A 31 8.77 -8.89 -0.52
C GLN A 31 8.24 -7.83 -1.49
N GLN A 32 8.81 -7.81 -2.70
CA GLN A 32 8.56 -6.78 -3.70
C GLN A 32 7.17 -7.06 -4.28
N GLY A 33 6.13 -6.69 -3.53
CA GLY A 33 4.77 -6.65 -4.04
C GLY A 33 4.70 -5.68 -5.21
N GLU A 34 3.81 -5.94 -6.16
CA GLU A 34 3.68 -5.05 -7.32
C GLU A 34 3.09 -3.70 -6.90
N PRO A 35 3.79 -2.58 -7.09
CA PRO A 35 3.37 -1.31 -6.53
C PRO A 35 2.17 -0.76 -7.30
N LEU A 36 1.24 -0.14 -6.56
CA LEU A 36 0.03 0.47 -7.11
C LEU A 36 0.21 1.98 -7.21
N ALA A 37 0.10 2.52 -8.42
CA ALA A 37 0.10 3.95 -8.66
C ALA A 37 -1.28 4.56 -8.40
N ILE A 38 -1.31 5.72 -7.74
CA ILE A 38 -2.49 6.59 -7.69
C ILE A 38 -2.48 7.49 -8.91
N VAL A 39 -3.57 7.46 -9.68
CA VAL A 39 -3.70 8.20 -10.93
C VAL A 39 -4.87 9.16 -10.89
N VAL A 40 -4.66 10.33 -11.45
CA VAL A 40 -5.67 11.38 -11.62
C VAL A 40 -5.63 11.92 -13.05
N ASN A 41 -6.68 12.65 -13.42
CA ASN A 41 -6.66 13.38 -14.68
C ASN A 41 -5.48 14.38 -14.70
N ARG A 42 -4.85 14.58 -15.88
CA ARG A 42 -3.72 15.51 -16.02
C ARG A 42 -4.05 16.95 -15.60
N SER A 43 -5.29 17.38 -15.78
CA SER A 43 -5.78 18.71 -15.38
C SER A 43 -6.10 18.86 -13.89
N ASN A 44 -6.00 17.79 -13.09
CA ASN A 44 -6.09 17.89 -11.64
C ASN A 44 -4.91 18.74 -11.12
N PRO A 45 -5.08 19.67 -10.16
CA PRO A 45 -3.97 20.53 -9.72
C PRO A 45 -2.90 19.81 -8.90
N LEU A 46 -3.18 18.65 -8.32
CA LEU A 46 -2.25 17.94 -7.45
C LEU A 46 -1.13 17.25 -8.24
N SER A 47 0.11 17.36 -7.75
CA SER A 47 1.25 16.50 -8.13
C SER A 47 1.57 15.44 -7.07
N GLU A 48 1.13 15.68 -5.84
CA GLU A 48 1.34 14.82 -4.69
C GLU A 48 0.14 14.84 -3.74
N ILE A 49 0.06 13.84 -2.87
CA ILE A 49 -0.94 13.71 -1.83
C ILE A 49 -0.33 12.98 -0.64
N SER A 50 -0.67 13.37 0.59
CA SER A 50 -0.30 12.58 1.77
C SER A 50 -1.13 11.30 1.84
N PHE A 51 -0.62 10.26 2.48
CA PHE A 51 -1.37 9.03 2.68
C PHE A 51 -2.65 9.25 3.51
N SER A 52 -2.60 10.15 4.51
CA SER A 52 -3.77 10.53 5.28
C SER A 52 -4.84 11.18 4.42
N ASP A 53 -4.46 12.09 3.52
CA ASP A 53 -5.39 12.77 2.62
C ASP A 53 -5.97 11.82 1.58
N LEU A 54 -5.15 10.91 1.06
CA LEU A 54 -5.60 9.85 0.17
C LEU A 54 -6.69 9.00 0.83
N ARG A 55 -6.53 8.63 2.11
CA ARG A 55 -7.58 7.92 2.88
C ARG A 55 -8.85 8.74 2.99
N ARG A 56 -8.76 10.04 3.29
CA ARG A 56 -9.94 10.93 3.38
C ARG A 56 -10.68 11.00 2.05
N VAL A 57 -9.96 11.10 0.94
CA VAL A 57 -10.53 11.11 -0.42
C VAL A 57 -11.25 9.79 -0.72
N PHE A 58 -10.59 8.64 -0.53
CA PHE A 58 -11.20 7.34 -0.82
C PHE A 58 -12.37 6.99 0.11
N ARG A 59 -12.38 7.53 1.33
CA ARG A 59 -13.51 7.40 2.27
C ARG A 59 -14.64 8.41 2.04
N GLY A 60 -14.58 9.20 0.97
CA GLY A 60 -15.61 10.19 0.64
C GLY A 60 -15.64 11.41 1.55
N GLN A 61 -14.68 11.55 2.47
CA GLN A 61 -14.59 12.69 3.40
C GLN A 61 -14.13 13.97 2.70
N ARG A 62 -13.64 13.84 1.46
CA ARG A 62 -13.36 14.95 0.55
C ARG A 62 -14.08 14.72 -0.77
N SER A 63 -15.16 15.48 -1.01
CA SER A 63 -15.99 15.38 -2.20
C SER A 63 -15.58 16.32 -3.35
N ARG A 64 -14.68 17.29 -3.08
CA ARG A 64 -14.20 18.27 -4.07
C ARG A 64 -12.69 18.50 -4.01
N TRP A 65 -12.10 18.72 -5.17
CA TRP A 65 -10.73 19.21 -5.34
C TRP A 65 -10.65 20.71 -5.02
N SER A 66 -9.43 21.24 -4.84
CA SER A 66 -9.22 22.67 -4.56
C SER A 66 -9.71 23.60 -5.67
N ASN A 67 -9.80 23.12 -6.90
CA ASN A 67 -10.38 23.83 -8.04
C ASN A 67 -11.92 23.69 -8.15
N GLY A 68 -12.60 23.20 -7.11
CA GLY A 68 -14.06 23.07 -7.04
C GLY A 68 -14.65 21.84 -7.74
N ARG A 69 -13.86 21.12 -8.56
CA ARG A 69 -14.32 19.91 -9.26
C ARG A 69 -14.67 18.81 -8.28
N ARG A 70 -15.78 18.10 -8.55
CA ARG A 70 -16.18 16.92 -7.79
C ARG A 70 -15.11 15.83 -7.91
N VAL A 71 -14.86 15.13 -6.81
CA VAL A 71 -14.04 13.92 -6.76
C VAL A 71 -14.88 12.75 -7.27
N THR A 72 -14.37 12.02 -8.25
CA THR A 72 -14.99 10.78 -8.71
C THR A 72 -14.04 9.62 -8.46
N LEU A 73 -14.37 8.75 -7.52
CA LEU A 73 -13.54 7.59 -7.20
C LEU A 73 -13.71 6.50 -8.26
N VAL A 74 -12.60 5.91 -8.67
CA VAL A 74 -12.57 4.74 -9.54
C VAL A 74 -12.03 3.56 -8.73
N MET A 75 -12.76 2.45 -8.75
CA MET A 75 -12.37 1.20 -8.12
C MET A 75 -12.25 0.10 -9.17
N ARG A 76 -11.35 -0.86 -8.94
CA ARG A 76 -11.34 -2.11 -9.70
C ARG A 76 -12.52 -2.99 -9.30
N ASP A 77 -12.86 -3.95 -10.14
CA ASP A 77 -13.87 -4.97 -9.87
C ASP A 77 -13.64 -5.72 -8.56
N HIS A 78 -14.71 -6.29 -8.05
CA HIS A 78 -14.66 -7.20 -6.92
C HIS A 78 -13.74 -8.39 -7.21
N GLY A 79 -12.94 -8.78 -6.23
CA GLY A 79 -11.95 -9.85 -6.37
C GLY A 79 -10.66 -9.45 -7.09
N ALA A 80 -10.57 -8.25 -7.66
CA ALA A 80 -9.32 -7.76 -8.24
C ALA A 80 -8.25 -7.56 -7.14
N PRO A 81 -7.03 -8.10 -7.29
CA PRO A 81 -5.99 -7.98 -6.26
C PRO A 81 -5.66 -6.53 -5.90
N GLU A 82 -5.75 -5.62 -6.87
CA GLU A 82 -5.51 -4.19 -6.64
C GLU A 82 -6.58 -3.59 -5.72
N ARG A 83 -7.83 -4.03 -5.85
CA ARG A 83 -8.93 -3.59 -4.98
C ARG A 83 -8.70 -4.04 -3.55
N SER A 84 -8.40 -5.32 -3.35
CA SER A 84 -8.12 -5.85 -2.01
C SER A 84 -6.94 -5.12 -1.35
N ALA A 85 -5.89 -4.82 -2.10
CA ALA A 85 -4.75 -4.05 -1.60
C ALA A 85 -5.13 -2.63 -1.19
N ILE A 86 -5.97 -1.94 -1.97
CA ILE A 86 -6.46 -0.59 -1.66
C ILE A 86 -7.39 -0.60 -0.45
N LEU A 87 -8.30 -1.57 -0.35
CA LEU A 87 -9.18 -1.73 0.81
C LEU A 87 -8.37 -1.94 2.09
N GLN A 88 -7.40 -2.85 2.05
CA GLN A 88 -6.53 -3.09 3.20
C GLN A 88 -5.70 -1.84 3.56
N SER A 89 -5.14 -1.15 2.58
CA SER A 89 -4.22 -0.04 2.82
C SER A 89 -4.93 1.25 3.25
N LEU A 90 -6.03 1.62 2.58
CA LEU A 90 -6.70 2.90 2.80
C LEU A 90 -7.89 2.80 3.77
N TYR A 91 -8.63 1.69 3.71
CA TYR A 91 -9.80 1.49 4.54
C TYR A 91 -9.47 0.67 5.80
N GLY A 92 -8.47 -0.20 5.75
CA GLY A 92 -8.09 -1.06 6.86
C GLY A 92 -9.04 -2.25 7.05
N VAL A 93 -9.74 -2.64 6.00
CA VAL A 93 -10.77 -3.68 6.02
C VAL A 93 -10.62 -4.63 4.82
N ALA A 94 -11.16 -5.83 4.95
CA ALA A 94 -11.24 -6.79 3.85
C ALA A 94 -12.38 -6.45 2.87
N GLU A 95 -12.38 -7.09 1.70
CA GLU A 95 -13.42 -6.92 0.66
C GLU A 95 -14.84 -7.16 1.20
N GLU A 96 -15.03 -8.22 1.98
CA GLU A 96 -16.34 -8.58 2.51
C GLU A 96 -16.88 -7.55 3.52
N ASP A 97 -16.01 -7.01 4.39
CA ASP A 97 -16.38 -5.98 5.36
C ASP A 97 -16.71 -4.66 4.66
N TYR A 98 -15.92 -4.30 3.64
CA TYR A 98 -16.21 -3.15 2.79
C TYR A 98 -17.57 -3.30 2.11
N ARG A 99 -17.84 -4.48 1.52
CA ARG A 99 -19.11 -4.76 0.84
C ARG A 99 -20.29 -4.64 1.79
N ARG A 100 -20.20 -5.21 3.00
CA ARG A 100 -21.25 -5.12 4.02
C ARG A 100 -21.53 -3.67 4.42
N THR A 101 -20.48 -2.93 4.75
CA THR A 101 -20.57 -1.52 5.16
C THR A 101 -21.14 -0.66 4.03
N TYR A 102 -20.68 -0.89 2.80
CA TYR A 102 -21.14 -0.17 1.62
C TYR A 102 -22.62 -0.43 1.33
N LEU A 103 -23.06 -1.70 1.38
CA LEU A 103 -24.47 -2.04 1.21
C LEU A 103 -25.34 -1.37 2.28
N GLN A 104 -24.91 -1.39 3.54
CA GLN A 104 -25.61 -0.69 4.62
C GLN A 104 -25.73 0.81 4.34
N ALA A 105 -24.64 1.48 3.95
CA ALA A 105 -24.65 2.90 3.63
C ALA A 105 -25.55 3.24 2.42
N VAL A 106 -25.62 2.35 1.42
CA VAL A 106 -26.54 2.49 0.27
C VAL A 106 -28.00 2.35 0.73
N PHE A 107 -28.33 1.32 1.51
CA PHE A 107 -29.70 1.10 1.99
C PHE A 107 -30.18 2.20 2.96
N SER A 108 -29.27 2.77 3.76
CA SER A 108 -29.56 3.90 4.65
C SER A 108 -29.60 5.26 3.93
N GLY A 109 -29.28 5.32 2.63
CA GLY A 109 -29.23 6.56 1.86
C GLY A 109 -28.02 7.48 2.17
N GLU A 110 -27.06 7.00 2.96
CA GLU A 110 -25.85 7.74 3.35
C GLU A 110 -24.81 7.76 2.23
N ALA A 111 -24.75 6.71 1.41
CA ALA A 111 -23.87 6.62 0.26
C ALA A 111 -24.47 7.35 -0.96
N THR A 112 -24.23 8.66 -1.06
CA THR A 112 -24.70 9.50 -2.18
C THR A 112 -23.79 9.46 -3.41
N ASP A 113 -22.55 9.00 -3.26
CA ASP A 113 -21.56 8.93 -4.34
C ASP A 113 -20.84 7.58 -4.39
N ALA A 114 -21.42 6.67 -5.16
CA ALA A 114 -20.82 5.37 -5.44
C ALA A 114 -19.53 5.52 -6.27
N PRO A 115 -18.44 4.83 -5.89
CA PRO A 115 -17.27 4.72 -6.77
C PRO A 115 -17.65 4.10 -8.11
N LYS A 116 -17.02 4.55 -9.19
CA LYS A 116 -17.12 3.90 -10.49
C LYS A 116 -16.28 2.63 -10.49
N THR A 117 -16.92 1.47 -10.56
CA THR A 117 -16.23 0.18 -10.70
C THR A 117 -15.89 -0.10 -12.17
N LEU A 118 -14.66 -0.55 -12.44
CA LEU A 118 -14.17 -0.86 -13.78
C LEU A 118 -13.40 -2.19 -13.80
N THR A 119 -13.54 -2.92 -14.90
CA THR A 119 -13.08 -4.32 -15.06
C THR A 119 -11.65 -4.45 -15.58
N SER A 120 -11.09 -3.43 -16.27
CA SER A 120 -9.70 -3.44 -16.79
C SER A 120 -8.86 -2.21 -16.45
N SER A 121 -7.53 -2.36 -16.44
CA SER A 121 -6.58 -1.25 -16.28
C SER A 121 -6.78 -0.18 -17.37
N TYR A 122 -6.99 -0.61 -18.62
CA TYR A 122 -7.32 0.28 -19.74
C TYR A 122 -8.60 1.07 -19.49
N GLY A 123 -9.63 0.45 -18.91
CA GLY A 123 -10.86 1.12 -18.52
C GLY A 123 -10.61 2.25 -17.52
N VAL A 124 -9.77 2.00 -16.50
CA VAL A 124 -9.38 3.02 -15.52
C VAL A 124 -8.63 4.18 -16.19
N LEU A 125 -7.63 3.91 -17.03
CA LEU A 125 -6.92 4.94 -17.78
C LEU A 125 -7.87 5.81 -18.59
N ARG A 126 -8.72 5.18 -19.40
CA ARG A 126 -9.69 5.89 -20.26
C ARG A 126 -10.66 6.73 -19.43
N PHE A 127 -11.15 6.20 -18.31
CA PHE A 127 -12.07 6.94 -17.45
C PHE A 127 -11.39 8.14 -16.81
N VAL A 128 -10.20 7.96 -16.23
CA VAL A 128 -9.44 9.03 -15.58
C VAL A 128 -9.01 10.11 -16.60
N TYR A 129 -8.68 9.72 -17.82
CA TYR A 129 -8.41 10.65 -18.92
C TYR A 129 -9.64 11.49 -19.30
N ASN A 130 -10.83 10.89 -19.38
CA ASN A 130 -12.04 11.59 -19.82
C ASN A 130 -12.77 12.34 -18.70
N VAL A 131 -12.55 11.99 -17.43
CA VAL A 131 -13.26 12.57 -16.29
C VAL A 131 -12.29 13.43 -15.47
N PRO A 132 -12.34 14.77 -15.60
CA PRO A 132 -11.30 15.63 -15.04
C PRO A 132 -11.22 15.67 -13.50
N GLY A 133 -12.28 15.22 -12.82
CA GLY A 133 -12.36 15.08 -11.37
C GLY A 133 -12.02 13.67 -10.85
N ALA A 134 -11.69 12.73 -11.73
CA ALA A 134 -11.49 11.34 -11.34
C ALA A 134 -10.15 11.09 -10.65
N ILE A 135 -10.17 10.14 -9.71
CA ILE A 135 -9.01 9.52 -9.08
C ILE A 135 -9.21 8.01 -9.05
N GLY A 136 -8.16 7.27 -9.37
CA GLY A 136 -8.16 5.81 -9.34
C GLY A 136 -6.78 5.27 -9.01
N TYR A 137 -6.61 3.97 -9.22
CA TYR A 137 -5.34 3.27 -9.02
C TYR A 137 -5.15 2.17 -10.05
N LEU A 138 -3.89 1.89 -10.33
CA LEU A 138 -3.44 0.90 -11.32
C LEU A 138 -2.14 0.26 -10.82
N ARG A 139 -1.78 -0.91 -11.34
CA ARG A 139 -0.39 -1.37 -11.23
C ARG A 139 0.52 -0.35 -11.89
N ALA A 140 1.66 -0.04 -11.29
CA ALA A 140 2.56 1.00 -11.81
C ALA A 140 2.97 0.78 -13.27
N ARG A 141 3.15 -0.49 -13.66
CA ARG A 141 3.48 -0.89 -15.04
C ARG A 141 2.37 -0.63 -16.07
N ASP A 142 1.13 -0.48 -15.61
CA ASP A 142 -0.04 -0.25 -16.48
C ASP A 142 -0.33 1.25 -16.67
N VAL A 143 0.46 2.15 -16.05
CA VAL A 143 0.25 3.59 -16.17
C VAL A 143 0.94 4.11 -17.44
N ASP A 144 0.19 4.86 -18.25
CA ASP A 144 0.70 5.55 -19.44
C ASP A 144 0.74 7.08 -19.27
N THR A 145 1.12 7.80 -20.32
CA THR A 145 1.28 9.26 -20.32
C THR A 145 -0.06 10.01 -20.41
N THR A 146 -1.19 9.34 -20.64
CA THR A 146 -2.50 10.00 -20.79
C THR A 146 -3.06 10.50 -19.46
N VAL A 147 -2.63 9.90 -18.35
CA VAL A 147 -3.00 10.28 -16.98
C VAL A 147 -1.81 10.83 -16.21
N LYS A 148 -2.06 11.40 -15.03
CA LYS A 148 -1.02 11.87 -14.13
C LYS A 148 -0.95 10.97 -12.90
N MET A 149 0.25 10.46 -12.62
CA MET A 149 0.56 9.76 -11.38
C MET A 149 0.82 10.76 -10.25
N LEU A 150 0.23 10.54 -9.08
CA LEU A 150 0.50 11.32 -7.88
C LEU A 150 1.61 10.66 -7.06
N ARG A 151 2.50 11.48 -6.52
CA ARG A 151 3.38 11.07 -5.41
C ARG A 151 2.55 10.87 -4.15
N VAL A 152 2.77 9.79 -3.41
CA VAL A 152 2.14 9.53 -2.12
C VAL A 152 3.19 9.69 -1.03
N ASP A 153 2.99 10.64 -0.11
CA ASP A 153 4.01 11.05 0.87
C ASP A 153 5.37 11.36 0.20
N GLY A 154 5.32 12.11 -0.90
CA GLY A 154 6.50 12.49 -1.70
C GLY A 154 7.08 11.36 -2.56
N ARG A 155 6.54 10.14 -2.49
CA ARG A 155 7.12 8.95 -3.13
C ARG A 155 6.35 8.47 -4.35
N LEU A 156 7.08 8.01 -5.37
CA LEU A 156 6.51 7.27 -6.50
C LEU A 156 6.48 5.75 -6.22
N PRO A 157 5.62 5.00 -6.93
CA PRO A 157 5.65 3.54 -6.96
C PRO A 157 7.07 2.99 -7.20
N GLY A 158 7.52 2.08 -6.32
CA GLY A 158 8.86 1.49 -6.39
C GLY A 158 9.95 2.24 -5.60
N GLU A 159 9.70 3.46 -5.14
CA GLU A 159 10.64 4.18 -4.27
C GLU A 159 10.58 3.63 -2.82
N PRO A 160 11.71 3.61 -2.07
CA PRO A 160 11.75 3.14 -0.69
C PRO A 160 10.74 3.85 0.22
N GLY A 161 9.93 3.06 0.92
CA GLY A 161 8.88 3.57 1.82
C GLY A 161 7.53 3.84 1.15
N TYR A 162 7.38 3.54 -0.15
CA TYR A 162 6.08 3.53 -0.81
C TYR A 162 5.21 2.39 -0.25
N ARG A 163 3.95 2.70 0.11
CA ARG A 163 3.11 1.79 0.93
C ARG A 163 2.01 1.08 0.16
N LEU A 164 1.75 1.47 -1.09
CA LEU A 164 0.66 0.92 -1.88
C LEU A 164 1.20 -0.14 -2.85
N GLY A 165 0.72 -1.37 -2.69
CA GLY A 165 1.12 -2.47 -3.56
C GLY A 165 0.26 -3.71 -3.35
N VAL A 166 0.15 -4.51 -4.39
CA VAL A 166 -0.40 -5.86 -4.32
C VAL A 166 0.65 -6.74 -3.65
N ARG A 167 0.33 -7.29 -2.49
CA ARG A 167 1.20 -8.27 -1.85
C ARG A 167 1.07 -9.59 -2.59
N THR A 168 2.15 -10.02 -3.23
CA THR A 168 2.26 -11.39 -3.71
C THR A 168 2.32 -12.30 -2.48
N GLN A 169 1.35 -13.19 -2.33
CA GLN A 169 1.44 -14.29 -1.37
C GLN A 169 2.38 -15.37 -1.91
#